data_AF-A0A5S5CPR4-F1
#
_entry.id   AF-A0A5S5CPR4-F1
#
_cell.length_a   1.000
_cell.length_b   1.000
_cell.length_c   1.000
_cell.angle_alpha   90.00
_cell.angle_beta   90.00
_cell.angle_gamma   90.00
#
_symmetry.space_group_name_H-M   'P 1'
#
loop_
_entity.id
_entity.type
_entity.pdbx_description
1 polymer ?
#
loop_
_entity_poly.entity_id
_entity_poly.type
_entity_poly.pdbx_seq_one_letter_code
_entity_poly.pdbx_strand_id
1 'polypeptide(L)'
;MSSGVGFAVGVTVMPVSPPSEWELVDPEPLPRLGEPLSGWLPARRSAGEAAGLLGQIVVAEAQLAALRAELVRDLAAVRPAPADPLPGGHGAGVVGPVGVSEFLPDELAAIQNCSRASAVTLLEHAELLTTVLPGTRRALATGELDRPRAHAIAAEVAATGRETDPAVIA
;
A
#
# COMPACT_ATOMS: atom_id res chain seq x y z
N MET A 1 49.61 6.89 38.09
CA MET A 1 49.77 7.13 36.63
C MET A 1 49.33 5.85 35.93
N SER A 2 48.17 5.83 35.28
CA SER A 2 47.65 4.62 34.61
C SER A 2 48.24 4.53 33.21
N SER A 3 49.07 3.51 32.96
CA SER A 3 49.61 3.22 31.63
C SER A 3 48.57 2.45 30.82
N GLY A 4 47.85 3.15 29.94
CA GLY A 4 46.96 2.51 28.98
C GLY A 4 47.77 1.80 27.90
N VAL A 5 47.65 0.47 27.83
CA VAL A 5 48.19 -0.31 26.70
C VAL A 5 47.16 -0.28 25.59
N GLY A 6 47.50 0.38 24.47
CA GLY A 6 46.69 0.37 23.26
C GLY A 6 47.18 -0.71 22.31
N PHE A 7 46.26 -1.46 21.72
CA PHE A 7 46.54 -2.38 20.62
C PHE A 7 46.05 -1.76 19.32
N ALA A 8 46.90 -1.75 18.30
CA ALA A 8 46.54 -1.37 16.94
C ALA A 8 46.40 -2.63 16.10
N VAL A 9 45.25 -2.80 15.44
CA VAL A 9 45.01 -3.92 14.51
C VAL A 9 44.99 -3.34 13.10
N GLY A 10 45.98 -3.73 12.30
CA GLY A 10 46.00 -3.45 10.86
C GLY A 10 45.33 -4.58 10.10
N VAL A 11 44.17 -4.32 9.50
CA VAL A 11 43.52 -5.26 8.58
C VAL A 11 43.94 -4.90 7.17
N THR A 12 44.65 -5.80 6.51
CA THR A 12 44.97 -5.69 5.09
C THR A 12 44.18 -6.73 4.33
N VAL A 13 43.30 -6.28 3.44
CA VAL A 13 42.50 -7.16 2.58
C VAL A 13 43.24 -7.34 1.27
N MET A 14 43.74 -8.54 1.01
CA MET A 14 44.23 -8.94 -0.32
C MET A 14 43.16 -9.80 -1.02
N PRO A 15 42.64 -9.37 -2.18
CA PRO A 15 41.74 -10.21 -2.97
C PRO A 15 42.54 -11.39 -3.56
N VAL A 16 42.18 -12.62 -3.16
CA VAL A 16 42.86 -13.85 -3.59
C VAL A 16 42.29 -14.38 -4.93
N SER A 17 41.16 -13.86 -5.38
CA SER A 17 40.50 -14.20 -6.66
C SER A 17 39.48 -13.11 -7.04
N PRO A 18 39.07 -13.00 -8.33
CA PRO A 18 37.93 -12.15 -8.69
C PRO A 18 36.71 -12.54 -7.83
N PRO A 19 35.83 -11.59 -7.48
CA PRO A 19 34.58 -11.94 -6.80
C PRO A 19 33.90 -13.03 -7.64
N SER A 20 33.51 -14.13 -6.99
CA SER A 20 32.67 -15.12 -7.65
C SER A 20 31.43 -14.41 -8.18
N GLU A 21 30.78 -14.95 -9.21
CA GLU A 21 29.48 -14.45 -9.71
C GLU A 21 28.34 -14.75 -8.71
N TRP A 22 28.67 -14.81 -7.41
CA TRP A 22 27.89 -15.12 -6.22
C TRP A 22 26.55 -15.81 -6.51
N GLU A 23 26.57 -17.15 -6.53
CA GLU A 23 25.39 -17.89 -6.09
C GLU A 23 25.22 -17.57 -4.59
N LEU A 24 24.11 -16.91 -4.25
CA LEU A 24 23.76 -16.57 -2.88
C LEU A 24 23.83 -17.83 -2.01
N VAL A 25 24.85 -17.92 -1.15
CA VAL A 25 25.11 -19.08 -0.27
C VAL A 25 23.94 -19.33 0.70
N ASP A 26 23.10 -18.33 0.89
CA ASP A 26 21.80 -18.46 1.52
C ASP A 26 20.81 -17.77 0.58
N PRO A 27 19.95 -18.51 -0.17
CA PRO A 27 18.88 -17.85 -0.91
C PRO A 27 18.12 -17.01 0.12
N GLU A 28 17.90 -15.72 -0.15
CA GLU A 28 17.03 -14.88 0.67
C GLU A 28 15.83 -15.74 1.07
N PRO A 29 15.52 -15.89 2.37
CA PRO A 29 14.43 -16.74 2.78
C PRO A 29 13.17 -16.19 2.11
N LEU A 30 12.81 -16.80 0.99
CA LEU A 30 11.60 -16.47 0.27
C LEU A 30 10.49 -16.74 1.29
N PRO A 31 9.60 -15.77 1.55
CA PRO A 31 8.53 -15.98 2.51
C PRO A 31 7.81 -17.26 2.13
N ARG A 32 7.94 -18.28 2.99
CA ARG A 32 7.30 -19.57 2.76
C ARG A 32 5.81 -19.32 2.83
N LEU A 33 5.13 -19.43 1.68
CA LEU A 33 3.67 -19.34 1.61
C LEU A 33 3.06 -20.24 2.69
N GLY A 34 2.37 -19.61 3.66
CA GLY A 34 1.69 -20.30 4.76
C GLY A 34 2.34 -20.18 6.14
N GLU A 35 3.56 -19.64 6.27
CA GLU A 35 4.14 -19.36 7.59
C GLU A 35 3.68 -17.99 8.12
N PRO A 36 3.17 -17.89 9.37
CA PRO A 36 2.80 -16.60 9.93
C PRO A 36 4.04 -15.74 10.18
N LEU A 37 3.95 -14.44 9.89
CA LEU A 37 5.04 -13.46 10.13
C LEU A 37 5.51 -13.44 11.60
N SER A 38 4.64 -13.81 12.54
CA SER A 38 5.00 -13.93 13.95
C SER A 38 6.02 -15.04 14.23
N GLY A 39 6.11 -16.07 13.37
CA GLY A 39 7.10 -17.14 13.44
C GLY A 39 8.53 -16.67 13.13
N TRP A 40 8.65 -15.52 12.45
CA TRP A 40 9.92 -14.91 12.06
C TRP A 40 10.46 -13.95 13.13
N LEU A 41 9.68 -13.75 14.21
CA LEU A 41 9.97 -12.79 15.26
C LEU A 41 10.22 -13.52 16.60
N PRO A 42 10.98 -12.93 17.54
CA PRO A 42 11.21 -13.54 18.86
C PRO A 42 9.92 -13.88 19.60
N ALA A 43 9.88 -15.06 20.23
CA ALA A 43 8.70 -15.56 20.95
C ALA A 43 8.30 -14.72 22.18
N ARG A 44 9.25 -13.99 22.79
CA ARG A 44 9.00 -13.03 23.86
C ARG A 44 9.48 -11.65 23.43
N ARG A 45 8.65 -10.64 23.68
CA ARG A 45 8.93 -9.23 23.42
C ARG A 45 8.60 -8.41 24.64
N SER A 46 9.41 -7.40 24.90
CA SER A 46 9.08 -6.31 25.80
C SER A 46 7.94 -5.46 25.23
N ALA A 47 7.31 -4.66 26.09
CA ALA A 47 6.29 -3.71 25.64
C ALA A 47 6.84 -2.70 24.62
N GLY A 48 8.10 -2.27 24.76
CA GLY A 48 8.76 -1.35 23.85
C GLY A 48 9.00 -1.95 22.46
N GLU A 49 9.46 -3.20 22.39
CA GLU A 49 9.64 -3.91 21.12
C GLU A 49 8.29 -4.13 20.40
N ALA A 50 7.25 -4.52 21.16
CA ALA A 50 5.91 -4.66 20.59
C ALA A 50 5.37 -3.33 20.04
N ALA A 51 5.55 -2.22 20.78
CA ALA A 51 5.15 -0.89 20.33
C ALA A 51 5.91 -0.45 19.07
N GLY A 52 7.22 -0.72 18.99
CA GLY A 52 8.03 -0.41 17.81
C GLY A 52 7.55 -1.15 16.56
N LEU A 53 7.26 -2.45 16.68
CA LEU A 53 6.71 -3.25 15.58
C LEU A 53 5.34 -2.75 15.14
N LEU A 54 4.46 -2.39 16.08
CA LEU A 54 3.15 -1.81 15.75
C LEU A 54 3.29 -0.49 14.98
N GLY A 55 4.23 0.38 15.37
CA GLY A 55 4.51 1.61 14.63
C GLY A 55 4.99 1.34 13.20
N GLN A 56 5.86 0.34 13.00
CA GLN A 56 6.31 -0.07 11.67
C GLN A 56 5.16 -0.60 10.80
N ILE A 57 4.25 -1.40 11.38
CA ILE A 57 3.06 -1.90 10.69
C ILE A 57 2.18 -0.74 10.23
N VAL A 58 1.92 0.25 11.09
CA VAL A 58 1.09 1.42 10.73
C VAL A 58 1.67 2.18 9.53
N VAL A 59 2.99 2.41 9.52
CA VAL A 59 3.66 3.08 8.39
C VAL A 59 3.58 2.23 7.12
N ALA A 60 3.87 0.93 7.21
CA ALA A 60 3.79 0.03 6.06
C ALA A 60 2.36 -0.05 5.49
N GLU A 61 1.34 -0.14 6.34
CA GLU A 61 -0.06 -0.15 5.92
C GLU A 61 -0.47 1.16 5.23
N ALA A 62 0.01 2.31 5.71
CA ALA A 62 -0.24 3.61 5.10
C ALA A 62 0.36 3.68 3.68
N GLN A 63 1.64 3.30 3.54
CA GLN A 63 2.33 3.31 2.26
C GLN A 63 1.70 2.32 1.26
N LEU A 64 1.36 1.11 1.72
CA LEU A 64 0.65 0.13 0.92
C LEU A 64 -0.76 0.59 0.55
N ALA A 65 -1.43 1.39 1.40
CA ALA A 65 -2.72 1.98 1.06
C ALA A 65 -2.61 3.03 -0.05
N ALA A 66 -1.58 3.89 -0.02
CA ALA A 66 -1.31 4.85 -1.10
C ALA A 66 -1.03 4.13 -2.42
N LEU A 67 -0.12 3.15 -2.42
CA LEU A 67 0.18 2.36 -3.62
C LEU A 67 -1.05 1.62 -4.14
N ARG A 68 -1.86 1.04 -3.25
CA ARG A 68 -3.11 0.38 -3.65
C ARG A 68 -4.07 1.34 -4.34
N ALA A 69 -4.20 2.58 -3.86
CA ALA A 69 -5.04 3.59 -4.50
C ALA A 69 -4.56 3.90 -5.93
N GLU A 70 -3.26 4.03 -6.14
CA GLU A 70 -2.66 4.25 -7.47
C GLU A 70 -2.94 3.10 -8.42
N LEU A 71 -2.65 1.86 -8.00
CA LEU A 71 -2.86 0.67 -8.83
C LEU A 71 -4.34 0.43 -9.17
N VAL A 72 -5.25 0.75 -8.26
CA VAL A 72 -6.69 0.70 -8.52
C VAL A 72 -7.09 1.72 -9.59
N ARG A 73 -6.48 2.91 -9.59
CA ARG A 73 -6.73 3.92 -10.64
C ARG A 73 -6.15 3.54 -11.98
N ASP A 74 -4.96 2.95 -12.00
CA ASP A 74 -4.38 2.42 -13.23
C ASP A 74 -5.28 1.34 -13.84
N LEU A 75 -5.81 0.44 -13.00
CA LEU A 75 -6.76 -0.59 -13.42
C LEU A 75 -8.06 0.01 -13.96
N ALA A 76 -8.60 1.02 -13.27
CA ALA A 76 -9.80 1.75 -13.71
C ALA A 76 -9.59 2.45 -15.06
N ALA A 77 -8.43 3.06 -15.28
CA ALA A 77 -8.10 3.77 -16.52
C ALA A 77 -8.07 2.84 -17.75
N VAL A 78 -7.64 1.59 -17.58
CA VAL A 78 -7.63 0.58 -18.65
C VAL A 78 -8.95 -0.20 -18.78
N ARG A 79 -9.98 0.16 -18.01
CA ARG A 79 -11.33 -0.43 -18.01
C ARG A 79 -12.42 0.66 -18.09
N PRO A 80 -12.42 1.53 -19.12
CA PRO A 80 -13.44 2.56 -19.24
C PRO A 80 -14.82 1.96 -19.45
N ALA A 81 -15.87 2.70 -19.07
CA ALA A 81 -17.24 2.35 -19.42
C ALA A 81 -17.40 2.27 -20.96
N PRO A 82 -18.19 1.32 -21.48
CA PRO A 82 -18.44 1.23 -22.92
C PRO A 82 -19.15 2.49 -23.43
N ALA A 83 -18.77 2.94 -24.63
CA ALA A 83 -19.34 4.14 -25.24
C ALA A 83 -20.78 3.96 -25.71
N ASP A 84 -21.20 2.73 -26.01
CA ASP A 84 -22.55 2.38 -26.44
C ASP A 84 -23.16 1.35 -25.47
N PRO A 85 -24.33 1.61 -24.88
CA PRO A 85 -25.04 0.62 -24.07
C PRO A 85 -25.43 -0.60 -24.92
N LEU A 86 -25.16 -1.81 -24.42
CA LEU A 86 -25.49 -3.03 -25.15
C LEU A 86 -27.03 -3.16 -25.35
N PRO A 87 -27.50 -3.51 -26.56
CA PRO A 87 -28.93 -3.69 -26.82
C PRO A 87 -29.51 -4.79 -25.93
N GLY A 88 -30.58 -4.47 -25.19
CA GLY A 88 -31.24 -5.41 -24.27
C GLY A 88 -30.62 -5.50 -22.87
N GLY A 89 -29.57 -4.71 -22.60
CA GLY A 89 -29.06 -4.53 -21.25
C GLY A 89 -30.15 -3.93 -20.38
N HIS A 90 -30.75 -4.74 -19.51
CA HIS A 90 -31.27 -4.21 -18.26
C HIS A 90 -30.14 -3.37 -17.71
N GLY A 91 -30.31 -2.06 -17.57
CA GLY A 91 -29.27 -1.18 -17.06
C GLY A 91 -28.82 -1.77 -15.73
N ALA A 92 -27.74 -2.54 -15.76
CA ALA A 92 -27.26 -3.21 -14.58
C ALA A 92 -26.93 -2.06 -13.67
N GLY A 93 -27.68 -2.02 -12.55
CA GLY A 93 -27.91 -0.79 -11.80
C GLY A 93 -26.61 -0.03 -11.66
N VAL A 94 -26.68 1.28 -11.91
CA VAL A 94 -25.61 2.26 -11.78
C VAL A 94 -25.04 2.20 -10.36
N VAL A 95 -24.24 1.17 -10.08
CA VAL A 95 -23.68 0.84 -8.78
C VAL A 95 -22.22 0.51 -9.04
N GLY A 96 -21.48 1.60 -9.26
CA GLY A 96 -20.07 1.63 -9.55
C GLY A 96 -19.64 3.08 -9.82
N PRO A 97 -18.34 3.38 -9.72
CA PRO A 97 -17.82 4.70 -10.03
C PRO A 97 -18.19 5.12 -11.46
N VAL A 98 -18.39 6.42 -11.70
CA VAL A 98 -18.77 6.92 -13.03
C VAL A 98 -17.57 6.76 -13.97
N GLY A 99 -17.83 6.31 -15.21
CA GLY A 99 -16.81 6.24 -16.26
C GLY A 99 -15.93 5.00 -16.25
N VAL A 100 -16.13 4.06 -15.32
CA VAL A 100 -15.48 2.74 -15.32
C VAL A 100 -16.46 1.63 -15.73
N SER A 101 -15.91 0.52 -16.22
CA SER A 101 -16.66 -0.69 -16.54
C SER A 101 -17.47 -1.20 -15.34
N GLU A 102 -18.70 -1.64 -15.59
CA GLU A 102 -19.62 -2.21 -14.58
C GLU A 102 -19.09 -3.50 -13.93
N PHE A 103 -18.17 -4.19 -14.61
CA PHE A 103 -17.53 -5.43 -14.15
C PHE A 103 -16.33 -5.18 -13.23
N LEU A 104 -15.76 -3.97 -13.25
CA LEU A 104 -14.55 -3.65 -12.50
C LEU A 104 -14.69 -3.90 -10.99
N PRO A 105 -15.83 -3.59 -10.33
CA PRO A 105 -15.99 -3.93 -8.90
C PRO A 105 -15.92 -5.43 -8.60
N ASP A 106 -16.41 -6.31 -9.49
CA ASP A 106 -16.30 -7.77 -9.31
C ASP A 106 -14.87 -8.25 -9.57
N GLU A 107 -14.23 -7.75 -10.64
CA GLU A 107 -12.83 -8.04 -10.93
C GLU A 107 -11.93 -7.66 -9.74
N LEU A 108 -12.12 -6.45 -9.21
CA LEU A 108 -11.35 -5.95 -8.07
C LEU A 108 -11.63 -6.74 -6.79
N ALA A 109 -12.89 -7.13 -6.54
CA ALA A 109 -13.26 -7.98 -5.41
C ALA A 109 -12.56 -9.35 -5.47
N ALA A 110 -12.48 -9.96 -6.66
CA ALA A 110 -11.76 -11.21 -6.86
C ALA A 110 -10.24 -11.03 -6.66
N ILE A 111 -9.64 -9.96 -7.20
CA ILE A 111 -8.20 -9.68 -7.07
C ILE A 111 -7.80 -9.42 -5.61
N GLN A 112 -8.58 -8.64 -4.86
CA GLN A 112 -8.28 -8.28 -3.47
C GLN A 112 -8.79 -9.32 -2.46
N ASN A 113 -9.46 -10.38 -2.92
CA ASN A 113 -10.13 -11.37 -2.08
C ASN A 113 -11.05 -10.70 -1.03
N CYS A 114 -11.92 -9.80 -1.47
CA CYS A 114 -12.84 -9.05 -0.61
C CYS A 114 -14.28 -9.07 -1.15
N SER A 115 -15.23 -8.52 -0.38
CA SER A 115 -16.61 -8.36 -0.86
C SER A 115 -16.69 -7.30 -1.97
N ARG A 116 -17.70 -7.41 -2.85
CA ARG A 116 -18.00 -6.38 -3.87
C ARG A 116 -18.19 -5.00 -3.25
N ALA A 117 -18.90 -4.91 -2.12
CA ALA A 117 -19.10 -3.64 -1.41
C ALA A 117 -17.77 -3.00 -1.00
N SER A 118 -16.82 -3.80 -0.49
CA SER A 118 -15.48 -3.31 -0.14
C SER A 118 -14.70 -2.83 -1.35
N ALA A 119 -14.84 -3.52 -2.50
CA ALA A 119 -14.20 -3.13 -3.75
C ALA A 119 -14.75 -1.80 -4.30
N VAL A 120 -16.07 -1.58 -4.22
CA VAL A 120 -16.69 -0.29 -4.59
C VAL A 120 -16.15 0.84 -3.72
N THR A 121 -16.14 0.69 -2.39
CA THR A 121 -15.57 1.70 -1.49
C THR A 121 -14.09 1.96 -1.78
N LEU A 122 -13.33 0.92 -2.09
CA LEU A 122 -11.92 1.07 -2.47
C LEU A 122 -11.76 1.88 -3.75
N LEU A 123 -12.59 1.64 -4.77
CA LEU A 123 -12.57 2.42 -6.02
C LEU A 123 -12.90 3.89 -5.78
N GLU A 124 -13.93 4.18 -4.99
CA GLU A 124 -14.33 5.56 -4.65
C GLU A 124 -13.23 6.29 -3.87
N HIS A 125 -12.63 5.64 -2.88
CA HIS A 125 -11.52 6.22 -2.13
C HIS A 125 -10.28 6.41 -3.01
N ALA A 126 -9.97 5.46 -3.89
CA ALA A 126 -8.86 5.57 -4.82
C ALA A 126 -9.06 6.75 -5.78
N GLU A 127 -10.27 6.96 -6.29
CA GLU A 127 -10.62 8.15 -7.06
C GLU A 127 -10.34 9.42 -6.27
N LEU A 128 -10.93 9.57 -5.09
CA LEU A 128 -10.76 10.78 -4.28
C LEU A 128 -9.30 11.04 -3.91
N LEU A 129 -8.55 10.03 -3.46
CA LEU A 129 -7.14 10.17 -3.08
C LEU A 129 -6.23 10.55 -4.26
N THR A 130 -6.60 10.18 -5.49
CA THR A 130 -5.78 10.51 -6.67
C THR A 130 -6.19 11.79 -7.37
N THR A 131 -7.46 12.21 -7.29
CA THR A 131 -7.98 13.38 -8.01
C THR A 131 -8.24 14.59 -7.11
N VAL A 132 -8.86 14.40 -5.94
CA VAL A 132 -9.30 15.48 -5.05
C VAL A 132 -8.35 15.69 -3.88
N LEU A 133 -7.75 14.61 -3.36
CA LEU A 133 -6.97 14.58 -2.14
C LEU A 133 -5.49 14.16 -2.36
N PRO A 134 -4.75 14.76 -3.32
CA PRO A 134 -3.38 14.37 -3.60
C PRO A 134 -2.44 14.63 -2.41
N GLY A 135 -2.73 15.65 -1.58
CA GLY A 135 -2.00 15.93 -0.35
C GLY A 135 -2.12 14.80 0.68
N THR A 136 -3.35 14.33 0.93
CA THR A 136 -3.65 13.18 1.80
C THR A 136 -2.98 11.90 1.29
N ARG A 137 -3.04 11.65 -0.02
CA ARG A 137 -2.34 10.50 -0.64
C ARG A 137 -0.84 10.58 -0.45
N ARG A 138 -0.23 11.76 -0.61
CA ARG A 138 1.21 11.94 -0.39
C ARG A 138 1.59 11.67 1.08
N ALA A 139 0.79 12.15 2.03
CA ALA A 139 1.00 11.88 3.46
C ALA A 139 0.85 10.38 3.80
N LEU A 140 -0.06 9.65 3.14
CA LEU A 140 -0.12 8.18 3.22
C LEU A 140 1.15 7.54 2.64
N ALA A 141 1.59 8.00 1.47
CA ALA A 141 2.75 7.44 0.75
C ALA A 141 4.07 7.64 1.52
N THR A 142 4.17 8.67 2.38
CA THR A 142 5.31 8.88 3.27
C THR A 142 5.11 8.26 4.66
N GLY A 143 3.92 7.73 4.97
CA GLY A 143 3.56 7.19 6.28
C GLY A 143 3.34 8.24 7.38
N GLU A 144 3.25 9.52 7.00
CA GLU A 144 2.91 10.63 7.93
C GLU A 144 1.45 10.57 8.39
N LEU A 145 0.57 10.01 7.56
CA LEU A 145 -0.84 9.79 7.85
C LEU A 145 -1.16 8.31 7.83
N ASP A 146 -1.84 7.80 8.86
CA ASP A 146 -2.28 6.41 8.89
C ASP A 146 -3.50 6.18 7.97
N ARG A 147 -3.65 4.92 7.53
CA ARG A 147 -4.72 4.49 6.65
C ARG A 147 -6.13 4.82 7.20
N PRO A 148 -6.50 4.49 8.45
CA PRO A 148 -7.80 4.84 9.00
C PRO A 148 -8.15 6.33 8.89
N ARG A 149 -7.23 7.23 9.27
CA ARG A 149 -7.47 8.67 9.17
C ARG A 149 -7.63 9.14 7.73
N ALA A 150 -6.80 8.67 6.80
CA ALA A 150 -6.93 9.05 5.40
C ALA A 150 -8.27 8.58 4.79
N HIS A 151 -8.72 7.38 5.15
CA HIS A 151 -10.03 6.87 4.73
C HIS A 151 -11.19 7.66 5.34
N ALA A 152 -11.08 8.13 6.58
CA ALA A 152 -12.08 9.01 7.19
C ALA A 152 -12.17 10.34 6.43
N ILE A 153 -11.03 10.96 6.12
CA ILE A 153 -10.99 12.20 5.30
C ILE A 153 -11.65 11.97 3.94
N ALA A 154 -11.33 10.86 3.27
CA ALA A 154 -11.93 10.50 1.99
C ALA A 154 -13.45 10.31 2.10
N ALA A 155 -13.93 9.64 3.15
CA ALA A 155 -15.35 9.44 3.39
C ALA A 155 -16.10 10.77 3.62
N GLU A 156 -15.53 11.69 4.41
CA GLU A 156 -16.12 13.02 4.63
C GLU A 156 -16.19 13.84 3.34
N VAL A 157 -15.14 13.80 2.52
CA VAL A 157 -15.14 14.46 1.21
C VAL A 157 -16.13 13.81 0.26
N ALA A 158 -16.29 12.48 0.29
CA ALA A 158 -17.31 11.77 -0.49
C ALA A 158 -18.73 12.23 -0.10
N ALA A 159 -18.98 12.42 1.19
CA ALA A 159 -20.30 12.81 1.72
C ALA A 159 -20.64 14.29 1.47
N THR A 160 -19.65 15.19 1.57
CA THR A 160 -19.91 16.64 1.71
C THR A 160 -19.16 17.51 0.69
N GLY A 161 -18.06 17.02 0.13
CA GLY A 161 -17.07 17.86 -0.55
C GLY A 161 -16.83 17.56 -2.03
N ARG A 162 -17.56 16.63 -2.66
CA ARG A 162 -17.31 16.21 -4.05
C ARG A 162 -17.50 17.35 -5.07
N GLU A 163 -18.33 18.34 -4.76
CA GLU A 163 -18.58 19.53 -5.61
C GLU A 163 -17.64 20.71 -5.30
N THR A 164 -16.84 20.60 -4.24
CA THR A 164 -15.92 21.66 -3.82
C THR A 164 -14.63 21.56 -4.65
N ASP A 165 -14.13 22.72 -5.11
CA ASP A 165 -12.88 22.79 -5.88
C ASP A 165 -11.74 22.07 -5.14
N PRO A 166 -11.05 21.10 -5.77
CA PRO A 166 -9.91 20.41 -5.16
C PRO A 166 -8.84 21.36 -4.61
N ALA A 167 -8.63 22.54 -5.20
CA ALA A 167 -7.68 23.53 -4.72
C ALA A 167 -8.05 24.13 -3.34
N VAL A 168 -9.29 24.00 -2.91
CA VAL A 168 -9.77 24.44 -1.58
C VAL A 168 -9.59 23.35 -0.53
N ILE A 169 -9.57 22.08 -0.92
CA ILE A 169 -9.44 20.92 -0.02
C ILE A 169 -7.97 20.49 0.13
N ALA A 170 -7.14 20.69 -0.90
CA ALA A 170 -5.78 20.17 -1.03
C ALA A 170 -4.72 20.85 -0.14
#